data_AF-A0A965B6N5-F1
#
_entry.id   AF-A0A965B6N5-F1
#
_cell.length_a   1.000
_cell.length_b   1.000
_cell.length_c   1.000
_cell.angle_alpha   90.00
_cell.angle_beta   90.00
_cell.angle_gamma   90.00
#
_symmetry.space_group_name_H-M   'P 1'
#
loop_
_entity.id
_entity.type
_entity.pdbx_description
1 polymer ?
#
loop_
_entity_poly.entity_id
_entity_poly.type
_entity_poly.pdbx_seq_one_letter_code
_entity_poly.pdbx_strand_id
1 'polypeptide(L)' 'DGGEWAWAAKADDAKILAAMKRGAKAVLSARSARGTKTQDTFSLSGVTAAIEDAEKRCK' A
#
# COMPACT_ATOMS: atom_id res chain seq x y z
N ASP A 1 -13.30 -6.45 -14.01
CA ASP A 1 -13.37 -6.33 -12.55
C ASP A 1 -12.51 -5.15 -12.15
N GLY A 2 -13.08 -3.96 -12.06
CA GLY A 2 -12.28 -2.74 -11.95
C GLY A 2 -13.16 -1.52 -11.74
N GLY A 3 -13.09 -0.95 -10.54
CA GLY A 3 -13.69 0.34 -10.24
C GLY A 3 -14.00 0.63 -8.77
N GLU A 4 -14.23 -0.38 -7.92
CA GLU A 4 -14.94 -0.18 -6.64
C GLU A 4 -14.29 -0.85 -5.40
N TRP A 5 -13.09 -1.41 -5.51
CA TRP A 5 -12.48 -2.15 -4.40
C TRP A 5 -11.20 -1.50 -3.89
N ALA A 6 -11.03 -1.46 -2.57
CA ALA A 6 -9.87 -0.88 -1.89
C ALA A 6 -8.56 -1.69 -2.07
N TRP A 7 -8.63 -2.82 -2.78
CA TRP A 7 -7.51 -3.73 -2.97
C TRP A 7 -6.91 -3.58 -4.36
N ALA A 8 -5.59 -3.74 -4.45
CA ALA A 8 -4.90 -3.78 -5.72
C ALA A 8 -5.35 -4.99 -6.54
N ALA A 9 -5.26 -4.89 -7.87
CA ALA A 9 -5.41 -6.06 -8.71
C ALA A 9 -4.25 -7.03 -8.42
N LYS A 10 -4.55 -8.34 -8.34
CA LYS A 10 -3.56 -9.37 -8.01
C LYS A 10 -2.30 -9.33 -8.89
N ALA A 11 -2.44 -8.90 -10.15
CA ALA A 11 -1.34 -8.75 -11.08
C ALA A 11 -0.32 -7.65 -10.65
N ASP A 12 -0.74 -6.67 -9.85
CA ASP A 12 0.07 -5.56 -9.41
C ASP A 12 0.76 -5.80 -8.05
N ASP A 13 0.37 -6.83 -7.30
CA ASP A 13 0.85 -7.09 -5.93
C ASP A 13 2.38 -7.13 -5.84
N ALA A 14 3.03 -7.89 -6.73
CA ALA A 14 4.49 -8.03 -6.73
C ALA A 14 5.20 -6.69 -6.98
N LYS A 15 4.64 -5.85 -7.85
CA LYS A 15 5.18 -4.53 -8.18
C LYS A 15 4.99 -3.57 -7.00
N ILE A 16 3.82 -3.60 -6.35
CA ILE A 16 3.50 -2.77 -5.20
C ILE A 16 4.38 -3.15 -4.00
N LEU A 17 4.54 -4.44 -3.70
CA LEU A 17 5.42 -4.93 -2.64
C LEU A 17 6.88 -4.51 -2.87
N ALA A 18 7.39 -4.65 -4.10
CA ALA A 18 8.75 -4.24 -4.42
C ALA A 18 8.96 -2.72 -4.26
N ALA A 19 7.97 -1.91 -4.64
CA ALA A 19 8.00 -0.47 -4.45
C ALA A 19 7.98 -0.10 -2.95
N MET A 20 7.13 -0.75 -2.15
CA MET A 20 7.04 -0.50 -0.71
C MET A 20 8.34 -0.87 0.02
N LYS A 21 8.92 -2.06 -0.26
CA LYS A 21 10.18 -2.50 0.37
C LYS A 21 11.37 -1.57 0.08
N ARG A 22 11.35 -0.85 -1.05
CA ARG A 22 12.43 0.09 -1.47
C ARG A 22 12.17 1.54 -1.04
N GLY A 23 10.91 1.91 -0.87
CA GLY A 23 10.51 3.28 -0.56
C GLY A 23 10.65 3.62 0.92
N ALA A 24 10.79 4.91 1.22
CA ALA A 24 10.81 5.42 2.60
C ALA A 24 9.45 6.01 3.04
N LYS A 25 8.63 6.46 2.08
CA LYS A 25 7.33 7.10 2.33
C LYS A 25 6.32 6.70 1.24
N ALA A 26 5.06 6.57 1.62
CA ALA A 26 3.92 6.43 0.71
C ALA A 26 2.97 7.62 0.88
N VAL A 27 2.65 8.29 -0.22
CA VAL A 27 1.73 9.45 -0.22
C VAL A 27 0.43 9.02 -0.90
N LEU A 28 -0.67 9.04 -0.15
CA LEU A 28 -2.02 8.78 -0.64
C LEU A 28 -2.74 10.11 -0.81
N SER A 29 -3.26 10.38 -2.00
CA SER A 29 -4.11 11.54 -2.26
C SER A 29 -5.51 11.07 -2.63
N ALA A 30 -6.52 11.57 -1.92
CA ALA A 30 -7.91 11.19 -2.11
C ALA A 30 -8.83 12.41 -2.03
N ARG A 31 -10.11 12.20 -2.37
CA ARG A 31 -11.16 13.19 -2.17
C ARG A 31 -12.27 12.53 -1.36
N SER A 32 -12.55 13.09 -0.19
CA SER A 32 -13.65 12.62 0.65
C SER A 32 -15.00 12.91 -0.01
N ALA A 33 -16.05 12.19 0.42
CA ALA A 33 -17.42 12.42 -0.04
C ALA A 33 -17.91 13.87 0.19
N ARG A 34 -17.36 14.55 1.21
CA ARG A 34 -17.64 15.97 1.50
C ARG A 34 -16.93 16.96 0.56
N GLY A 35 -16.16 16.46 -0.40
CA GLY A 35 -15.46 17.27 -1.40
C GLY A 35 -14.05 17.70 -1.01
N THR A 36 -13.61 17.48 0.23
CA THR A 36 -12.25 17.82 0.70
C THR A 36 -11.21 16.90 0.08
N LYS A 37 -10.15 17.47 -0.51
CA LYS A 37 -8.95 16.72 -0.89
C LYS A 37 -8.16 16.38 0.37
N THR A 38 -7.84 15.12 0.57
CA THR A 38 -6.98 14.64 1.65
C THR A 38 -5.66 14.15 1.08
N GLN A 39 -4.60 14.37 1.82
CA GLN A 39 -3.29 13.80 1.52
C GLN A 39 -2.73 13.20 2.80
N ASP A 40 -2.50 11.90 2.77
CA ASP A 40 -1.97 11.14 3.89
C ASP A 40 -0.58 10.63 3.52
N THR A 41 0.40 10.84 4.40
CA THR A 41 1.78 10.37 4.19
C THR A 41 2.15 9.37 5.26
N PHE A 42 2.46 8.16 4.83
CA PHE A 42 2.87 7.06 5.69
C PHE A 42 4.38 6.84 5.58
N SER A 43 5.03 6.62 6.72
CA SER A 43 6.40 6.11 6.75
C SER A 43 6.39 4.63 6.35
N LEU A 44 7.32 4.24 5.48
CA LEU A 44 7.54 2.83 5.11
C LEU A 44 8.67 2.19 5.92
N SER A 45 9.14 2.89 6.96
CA SER A 45 10.18 2.36 7.85
C SER A 45 9.68 1.08 8.52
N GLY A 46 10.39 -0.03 8.32
CA GLY A 46 10.03 -1.34 8.88
C GLY A 46 9.05 -2.17 8.04
N VAL A 47 8.57 -1.67 6.89
CA VAL A 47 7.61 -2.42 6.05
C VAL A 47 8.20 -3.75 5.54
N THR A 48 9.50 -3.76 5.22
CA THR A 48 10.19 -4.98 4.77
C THR A 48 10.16 -6.06 5.84
N ALA A 49 10.53 -5.71 7.08
CA ALA A 49 10.53 -6.66 8.19
C ALA A 49 9.11 -7.20 8.48
N ALA A 50 8.10 -6.34 8.40
CA ALA A 50 6.71 -6.75 8.59
C ALA A 50 6.23 -7.73 7.51
N ILE A 51 6.58 -7.48 6.24
CA ILE A 51 6.22 -8.39 5.14
C ILE A 51 6.94 -9.74 5.30
N GLU A 52 8.24 -9.73 5.59
CA GLU A 52 9.01 -10.97 5.76
C GLU A 52 8.53 -11.81 6.95
N ASP A 53 8.08 -11.17 8.04
CA ASP A 53 7.44 -11.85 9.16
C ASP A 53 6.08 -12.45 8.77
N ALA A 54 5.25 -11.72 8.03
CA ALA A 54 3.99 -12.24 7.51
C ALA A 54 4.19 -13.47 6.59
N GLU A 55 5.18 -13.41 5.69
CA GLU A 55 5.54 -14.53 4.81
C GLU A 55 5.96 -15.78 5.60
N LYS A 56 6.63 -15.62 6.74
CA LYS A 56 7.01 -16.75 7.62
C LYS A 56 5.82 -17.37 8.33
N ARG A 57 4.81 -16.58 8.69
CA ARG A 57 3.61 -17.02 9.42
C ARG A 57 2.58 -17.72 8.54
N CYS A 58 2.58 -17.46 7.24
CA CYS A 58 1.67 -18.07 6.26
C CYS A 58 2.20 -19.38 5.65
N LYS A 59 3.14 -20.05 6.31
CA LYS A 59 3.63 -21.38 5.94
C LYS A 59 2.90 -22.50 6.67
#